data_AF-A0A3M1PSV5-F1
#
_entry.id   AF-A0A3M1PSV5-F1
#
_cell.length_a   1.000
_cell.length_b   1.000
_cell.length_c   1.000
_cell.angle_alpha   90.00
_cell.angle_beta   90.00
_cell.angle_gamma   90.00
#
_symmetry.space_group_name_H-M   'P 1'
#
loop_
_entity.id
_entity.type
_entity.pdbx_description
1 polymer ?
#
loop_
_entity_poly.entity_id
_entity_poly.type
_entity_poly.pdbx_seq_one_letter_code
_entity_poly.pdbx_strand_id
1 'polypeptide(L)'
;MYENLDAEALLRLARDEDLPWIDLRFTDPRGKWQHLTMDAAALDAEQIEEGILFDGSSIAGWKAINESDMVLKPDLSRVFTDPFTAQGTLFVFCDVLEPATGQAYERDPRSTAKKAEAFLKYSGIGDTAYFGPEAEFFVFDDVRFKVDYKGAMYVLDDIEGPYNSDKEYPDGNPGHRPRIKGGYFPVPPVDSGQDLRSEMVALMREMGLKTDKHHHEVGASQHELGIAFDTLLRTADNVQIYKYVVQQVAHSYGKTATFMPKPVKDDNGSGMHVHQSVWKDGKPLFAGGGYADLSDTALYYIGGIIKHARAINAFTNPTTNSYKRLTP
;
A
#
# COMPACT_ATOMS: atom_id res chain seq x y z
N MET A 1 5.43 -16.43 -4.18
CA MET A 1 6.09 -15.90 -2.96
C MET A 1 6.89 -17.01 -2.32
N TYR A 2 8.12 -16.72 -1.92
CA TYR A 2 9.04 -17.59 -1.20
C TYR A 2 9.26 -17.01 0.20
N GLU A 3 9.34 -17.86 1.23
CA GLU A 3 9.44 -17.41 2.62
C GLU A 3 10.72 -17.91 3.29
N ASN A 4 11.31 -17.07 4.13
CA ASN A 4 12.46 -17.37 4.99
C ASN A 4 13.66 -17.95 4.22
N LEU A 5 14.04 -17.29 3.12
CA LEU A 5 15.26 -17.63 2.39
C LEU A 5 16.49 -17.08 3.12
N ASP A 6 17.63 -17.73 2.92
CA ASP A 6 18.95 -17.12 3.15
C ASP A 6 19.51 -16.55 1.83
N ALA A 7 20.67 -15.88 1.90
CA ALA A 7 21.26 -15.21 0.74
C ALA A 7 21.63 -16.20 -0.38
N GLU A 8 22.19 -17.34 -0.02
CA GLU A 8 22.56 -18.42 -0.95
C GLU A 8 21.32 -19.03 -1.64
N ALA A 9 20.22 -19.21 -0.89
CA ALA A 9 18.96 -19.70 -1.43
C ALA A 9 18.32 -18.68 -2.38
N LEU A 10 18.42 -17.37 -2.10
CA LEU A 10 17.96 -16.32 -3.00
C LEU A 10 18.72 -16.35 -4.34
N LEU A 11 20.05 -16.36 -4.30
CA LEU A 11 20.88 -16.39 -5.51
C LEU A 11 20.68 -17.68 -6.32
N ARG A 12 20.54 -18.81 -5.62
CA ARG A 12 20.20 -20.09 -6.23
C ARG A 12 18.84 -20.05 -6.91
N LEU A 13 17.82 -19.51 -6.24
CA LEU A 13 16.48 -19.35 -6.81
C LEU A 13 16.54 -18.50 -8.08
N ALA A 14 17.24 -17.35 -8.01
CA ALA A 14 17.38 -16.46 -9.17
C ALA A 14 18.01 -17.18 -10.37
N ARG A 15 19.04 -17.99 -10.13
CA ARG A 15 19.70 -18.77 -11.19
C ARG A 15 18.84 -19.93 -11.71
N ASP A 16 18.25 -20.71 -10.81
CA ASP A 16 17.55 -21.95 -11.16
C ASP A 16 16.23 -21.66 -11.90
N GLU A 17 15.61 -20.50 -11.64
CA GLU A 17 14.39 -20.02 -12.31
C GLU A 17 14.65 -19.01 -13.45
N ASP A 18 15.92 -18.79 -13.83
CA ASP A 18 16.33 -17.83 -14.88
C ASP A 18 15.77 -16.41 -14.67
N LEU A 19 15.90 -15.90 -13.45
CA LEU A 19 15.47 -14.57 -13.01
C LEU A 19 16.70 -13.64 -12.88
N PRO A 20 17.07 -12.90 -13.94
CA PRO A 20 18.32 -12.12 -13.96
C PRO A 20 18.37 -10.92 -13.02
N TRP A 21 17.24 -10.52 -12.41
CA TRP A 21 17.15 -9.29 -11.63
C TRP A 21 16.65 -9.52 -10.21
N ILE A 22 17.26 -8.82 -9.25
CA ILE A 22 16.79 -8.71 -7.87
C ILE A 22 16.52 -7.23 -7.56
N ASP A 23 15.26 -6.90 -7.33
CA ASP A 23 14.77 -5.55 -7.10
C ASP A 23 14.64 -5.27 -5.60
N LEU A 24 15.50 -4.37 -5.10
CA LEU A 24 15.58 -4.00 -3.69
C LEU A 24 14.61 -2.86 -3.41
N ARG A 25 13.51 -3.13 -2.70
CA ARG A 25 12.42 -2.15 -2.50
C ARG A 25 12.35 -1.62 -1.09
N PHE A 26 12.24 -0.31 -0.94
CA PHE A 26 12.14 0.38 0.35
C PHE A 26 11.09 1.49 0.31
N THR A 27 10.63 1.95 1.47
CA THR A 27 9.57 2.96 1.56
C THR A 27 10.11 4.26 2.12
N ASP A 28 9.90 5.36 1.41
CA ASP A 28 10.30 6.69 1.88
C ASP A 28 9.36 7.22 2.98
N PRO A 29 9.69 8.34 3.67
CA PRO A 29 8.87 8.88 4.76
C PRO A 29 7.48 9.37 4.31
N ARG A 30 7.26 9.54 3.01
CA ARG A 30 5.96 9.92 2.42
C ARG A 30 5.11 8.70 2.09
N GLY A 31 5.63 7.49 2.30
CA GLY A 31 4.97 6.22 2.02
C GLY A 31 5.10 5.76 0.57
N LYS A 32 5.94 6.40 -0.27
CA LYS A 32 6.16 5.94 -1.64
C LYS A 32 7.14 4.76 -1.62
N TRP A 33 6.78 3.71 -2.35
CA TRP A 33 7.67 2.59 -2.59
C TRP A 33 8.70 2.99 -3.66
N GLN A 34 9.96 2.89 -3.28
CA GLN A 34 11.15 3.16 -4.08
C GLN A 34 11.89 1.84 -4.33
N HIS A 35 12.76 1.80 -5.33
CA HIS A 35 13.49 0.57 -5.65
C HIS A 35 14.88 0.84 -6.25
N LEU A 36 15.75 -0.17 -6.13
CA LEU A 36 17.05 -0.28 -6.79
C LEU A 36 17.18 -1.70 -7.34
N THR A 37 17.29 -1.85 -8.66
CA THR A 37 17.40 -3.17 -9.30
C THR A 37 18.85 -3.56 -9.49
N MET A 38 19.21 -4.75 -9.01
CA MET A 38 20.55 -5.33 -9.10
C MET A 38 20.55 -6.47 -10.14
N ASP A 39 21.62 -6.57 -10.91
CA ASP A 39 21.92 -7.77 -11.69
C ASP A 39 22.21 -8.92 -10.71
N ALA A 40 21.41 -9.98 -10.77
CA ALA A 40 21.53 -11.13 -9.87
C ALA A 40 22.91 -11.80 -9.99
N ALA A 41 23.55 -11.73 -11.16
CA ALA A 41 24.89 -12.30 -11.39
C ALA A 41 26.02 -11.44 -10.80
N ALA A 42 25.74 -10.17 -10.49
CA ALA A 42 26.70 -9.25 -9.87
C ALA A 42 26.62 -9.22 -8.35
N LEU A 43 25.60 -9.87 -7.76
CA LEU A 43 25.42 -9.99 -6.32
C LEU A 43 26.11 -11.25 -5.78
N ASP A 44 26.74 -11.12 -4.61
CA ASP A 44 27.17 -12.25 -3.80
C ASP A 44 26.39 -12.32 -2.47
N ALA A 45 26.57 -13.45 -1.77
CA ALA A 45 25.85 -13.70 -0.51
C ALA A 45 26.26 -12.70 0.59
N GLU A 46 27.52 -12.27 0.62
CA GLU A 46 28.05 -11.30 1.59
C GLU A 46 27.37 -9.95 1.42
N GLN A 47 27.22 -9.45 0.19
CA GLN A 47 26.51 -8.21 -0.11
C GLN A 47 25.05 -8.23 0.33
N ILE A 48 24.37 -9.37 0.22
CA ILE A 48 22.98 -9.53 0.69
C ILE A 48 22.93 -9.57 2.23
N GLU A 49 23.93 -10.19 2.86
CA GLU A 49 24.05 -10.34 4.32
C GLU A 49 24.56 -9.07 5.03
N GLU A 50 25.38 -8.25 4.40
CA GLU A 50 25.86 -7.00 4.96
C GLU A 50 24.97 -5.81 4.55
N GLY A 51 24.37 -5.91 3.36
CA GLY A 51 23.52 -4.89 2.76
C GLY A 51 24.22 -4.14 1.62
N ILE A 52 23.40 -3.51 0.78
CA ILE A 52 23.83 -2.85 -0.46
C ILE A 52 23.87 -1.34 -0.25
N LEU A 53 25.00 -0.71 -0.57
CA LEU A 53 25.15 0.75 -0.49
C LEU A 53 24.36 1.46 -1.59
N PHE A 54 23.74 2.60 -1.25
CA PHE A 54 23.09 3.50 -2.20
C PHE A 54 23.11 4.95 -1.72
N ASP A 55 22.88 5.88 -2.65
CA ASP A 55 22.77 7.31 -2.38
C ASP A 55 21.33 7.68 -1.94
N GLY A 56 21.18 8.02 -0.66
CA GLY A 56 19.92 8.46 -0.06
C GLY A 56 19.62 9.95 -0.18
N SER A 57 20.52 10.77 -0.72
CA SER A 57 20.40 12.24 -0.74
C SER A 57 19.25 12.77 -1.61
N SER A 58 18.83 11.97 -2.58
CA SER A 58 17.70 12.28 -3.47
C SER A 58 16.34 11.86 -2.90
N ILE A 59 16.31 11.22 -1.72
CA ILE A 59 15.07 10.84 -1.05
C ILE A 59 14.62 11.98 -0.13
N ALA A 60 13.47 12.57 -0.47
CA ALA A 60 12.96 13.73 0.26
C ALA A 60 12.76 13.43 1.75
N GLY A 61 13.44 14.21 2.60
CA GLY A 61 13.37 14.04 4.05
C GLY A 61 14.40 13.08 4.64
N TRP A 62 15.35 12.58 3.86
CA TRP A 62 16.48 11.77 4.34
C TRP A 62 17.77 12.59 4.50
N LYS A 63 18.92 12.03 4.13
CA LYS A 63 20.25 12.59 4.33
C LYS A 63 20.50 13.79 3.43
N ALA A 64 21.35 14.70 3.92
CA ALA A 64 21.91 15.76 3.10
C ALA A 64 23.02 15.20 2.21
N ILE A 65 23.35 15.91 1.13
CA ILE A 65 24.35 15.49 0.12
C ILE A 65 25.72 15.14 0.75
N ASN A 66 26.09 15.77 1.86
CA ASN A 66 27.37 15.54 2.54
C ASN A 66 27.40 14.29 3.43
N GLU A 67 26.26 13.60 3.63
CA GLU A 67 26.12 12.35 4.40
C GLU A 67 25.22 11.36 3.64
N SER A 68 25.37 11.29 2.31
CA SER A 68 24.40 10.66 1.40
C SER A 68 24.34 9.15 1.48
N ASP A 69 25.44 8.49 1.84
CA ASP A 69 25.53 7.03 1.78
C ASP A 69 24.61 6.37 2.81
N MET A 70 23.89 5.35 2.36
CA MET A 70 22.97 4.55 3.15
C MET A 70 23.08 3.08 2.75
N VAL A 71 22.60 2.17 3.61
CA VAL A 71 22.60 0.72 3.33
C VAL A 71 21.16 0.23 3.19
N LEU A 72 20.84 -0.43 2.07
CA LEU A 72 19.65 -1.26 1.93
C LEU A 72 19.96 -2.65 2.46
N LYS A 73 19.25 -3.06 3.50
CA LYS A 73 19.36 -4.40 4.06
C LYS A 73 18.18 -5.26 3.60
N PRO A 74 18.38 -6.23 2.70
CA PRO A 74 17.31 -7.13 2.26
C PRO A 74 16.70 -7.93 3.43
N ASP A 75 15.37 -7.95 3.48
CA ASP A 75 14.56 -8.76 4.38
C ASP A 75 14.04 -9.99 3.64
N LEU A 76 14.77 -11.11 3.77
CA LEU A 76 14.50 -12.36 3.04
C LEU A 76 13.40 -13.22 3.67
N SER A 77 12.67 -12.68 4.66
CA SER A 77 11.50 -13.36 5.23
C SER A 77 10.41 -13.57 4.19
N ARG A 78 10.31 -12.68 3.18
CA ARG A 78 9.37 -12.78 2.06
C ARG A 78 10.01 -12.25 0.78
N VAL A 79 10.14 -13.13 -0.20
CA VAL A 79 10.66 -12.84 -1.54
C VAL A 79 9.55 -13.08 -2.57
N PHE A 80 9.44 -12.22 -3.57
CA PHE A 80 8.35 -12.22 -4.53
C PHE A 80 8.90 -12.22 -5.95
N THR A 81 8.15 -12.83 -6.87
CA THR A 81 8.35 -12.63 -8.30
C THR A 81 7.47 -11.47 -8.74
N ASP A 82 7.99 -10.56 -9.57
CA ASP A 82 7.22 -9.47 -10.14
C ASP A 82 6.49 -9.93 -11.43
N PRO A 83 5.14 -9.95 -11.47
CA PRO A 83 4.41 -10.42 -12.64
C PRO A 83 4.30 -9.36 -13.76
N PHE A 84 4.77 -8.13 -13.54
CA PHE A 84 4.62 -7.02 -14.50
C PHE A 84 5.89 -6.71 -15.28
N THR A 85 7.05 -7.15 -14.80
CA THR A 85 8.33 -6.93 -15.47
C THR A 85 8.47 -7.85 -16.69
N ALA A 86 8.91 -7.28 -17.82
CA ALA A 86 9.14 -8.05 -19.05
C ALA A 86 10.33 -9.03 -18.96
N GLN A 87 11.27 -8.78 -18.05
CA GLN A 87 12.36 -9.69 -17.71
C GLN A 87 12.07 -10.26 -16.32
N GLY A 88 12.31 -11.56 -16.13
CA GLY A 88 12.10 -12.22 -14.85
C GLY A 88 12.82 -11.49 -13.72
N THR A 89 12.05 -11.06 -12.72
CA THR A 89 12.56 -10.22 -11.63
C THR A 89 12.02 -10.72 -10.31
N LEU A 90 12.92 -10.97 -9.35
CA LEU A 90 12.55 -11.10 -7.95
C LEU A 90 12.55 -9.72 -7.31
N PHE A 91 11.68 -9.46 -6.33
CA PHE A 91 11.82 -8.30 -5.46
C PHE A 91 11.77 -8.70 -3.99
N VAL A 92 12.48 -7.90 -3.19
CA VAL A 92 12.58 -8.05 -1.73
C VAL A 92 12.34 -6.70 -1.07
N PHE A 93 11.76 -6.72 0.12
CA PHE A 93 11.71 -5.52 0.95
C PHE A 93 13.07 -5.29 1.60
N CYS A 94 13.42 -4.02 1.79
CA CYS A 94 14.64 -3.61 2.47
C CYS A 94 14.31 -2.72 3.67
N ASP A 95 15.02 -2.96 4.78
CA ASP A 95 15.21 -1.95 5.81
C ASP A 95 16.34 -1.01 5.38
N VAL A 96 16.35 0.19 5.94
CA VAL A 96 17.44 1.16 5.70
C VAL A 96 18.30 1.28 6.94
N LEU A 97 19.62 1.16 6.78
CA LEU A 97 20.59 1.23 7.88
C LEU A 97 21.56 2.40 7.70
N GLU A 98 22.05 2.91 8.83
CA GLU A 98 23.16 3.87 8.91
C GLU A 98 24.50 3.15 8.65
N PRO A 99 25.27 3.51 7.60
CA PRO A 99 26.48 2.77 7.23
C PRO A 99 27.54 2.73 8.33
N ALA A 100 27.69 3.83 9.09
CA ALA A 100 28.74 3.96 10.11
C ALA A 100 28.50 3.10 11.35
N THR A 101 27.23 2.75 11.64
CA THR A 101 26.86 2.05 12.88
C THR A 101 26.17 0.72 12.64
N GLY A 102 25.70 0.46 11.41
CA GLY A 102 24.83 -0.67 11.08
C GLY A 102 23.45 -0.59 11.74
N GLN A 103 23.10 0.53 12.38
CA GLN A 103 21.82 0.67 13.09
C GLN A 103 20.68 1.04 12.14
N ALA A 104 19.47 0.60 12.50
CA ALA A 104 18.25 0.94 11.78
C ALA A 104 18.05 2.45 11.68
N TYR A 105 17.88 2.95 10.46
CA TYR A 105 17.71 4.37 10.18
C TYR A 105 16.42 4.91 10.81
N GLU A 106 16.51 6.03 11.51
CA GLU A 106 15.39 6.54 12.30
C GLU A 106 14.22 7.06 11.47
N ARG A 107 14.45 7.39 10.19
CA ARG A 107 13.41 7.86 9.27
C ARG A 107 12.95 6.80 8.28
N ASP A 108 13.35 5.55 8.48
CA ASP A 108 12.78 4.41 7.76
C ASP A 108 11.44 3.99 8.41
N PRO A 109 10.31 4.09 7.69
CA PRO A 109 9.02 3.65 8.20
C PRO A 109 8.98 2.17 8.58
N ARG A 110 9.70 1.30 7.85
CA ARG A 110 9.74 -0.14 8.09
C ARG A 110 10.46 -0.46 9.41
N SER A 111 11.58 0.20 9.66
CA SER A 111 12.28 0.17 10.95
C SER A 111 11.41 0.68 12.11
N THR A 112 10.59 1.71 11.89
CA THR A 112 9.65 2.21 12.91
C THR A 112 8.56 1.18 13.22
N ALA A 113 8.02 0.50 12.20
CA ALA A 113 7.08 -0.59 12.36
C ALA A 113 7.65 -1.75 13.18
N LYS A 114 8.88 -2.19 12.88
CA LYS A 114 9.61 -3.23 13.65
C LYS A 114 9.80 -2.82 15.11
N LYS A 115 10.20 -1.56 15.36
CA LYS A 115 10.32 -1.01 16.73
C LYS A 115 8.98 -0.99 17.47
N ALA A 116 7.87 -0.69 16.79
CA ALA A 116 6.53 -0.70 17.41
C ALA A 116 6.08 -2.11 17.82
N GLU A 117 6.30 -3.13 16.98
CA GLU A 117 6.03 -4.53 17.34
C GLU A 117 6.90 -4.99 18.52
N ALA A 118 8.20 -4.63 18.52
CA ALA A 118 9.10 -4.92 19.63
C ALA A 118 8.68 -4.22 20.93
N PHE A 119 8.21 -2.96 20.83
CA PHE A 119 7.74 -2.20 21.98
C PHE A 119 6.49 -2.83 22.61
N LEU A 120 5.54 -3.32 21.80
CA LEU A 120 4.37 -4.04 22.32
C LEU A 120 4.80 -5.24 23.18
N LYS A 121 5.71 -6.08 22.67
CA LYS A 121 6.28 -7.22 23.40
C LYS A 121 6.98 -6.78 24.68
N TYR A 122 7.82 -5.76 24.60
CA TYR A 122 8.54 -5.19 25.74
C TYR A 122 7.60 -4.66 26.83
N SER A 123 6.48 -4.04 26.45
CA SER A 123 5.49 -3.51 27.40
C SER A 123 4.79 -4.58 28.23
N GLY A 124 4.81 -5.84 27.77
CA GLY A 124 4.11 -6.96 28.40
C GLY A 124 2.58 -6.94 28.25
N ILE A 125 2.01 -5.94 27.58
CA ILE A 125 0.56 -5.81 27.34
C ILE A 125 0.08 -6.91 26.39
N GLY A 126 0.78 -7.12 25.28
CA GLY A 126 0.53 -8.18 24.30
C GLY A 126 1.83 -8.58 23.60
N ASP A 127 1.77 -9.59 22.74
CA ASP A 127 2.91 -10.03 21.93
C ASP A 127 2.74 -9.79 20.43
N THR A 128 1.50 -9.61 19.99
CA THR A 128 1.13 -9.51 18.57
C THR A 128 0.02 -8.48 18.41
N ALA A 129 0.16 -7.61 17.42
CA ALA A 129 -0.91 -6.72 16.99
C ALA A 129 -1.24 -7.00 15.52
N TYR A 130 -2.51 -7.29 15.25
CA TYR A 130 -3.02 -7.50 13.91
C TYR A 130 -3.67 -6.24 13.37
N PHE A 131 -3.43 -5.97 12.09
CA PHE A 131 -3.95 -4.83 11.35
C PHE A 131 -4.65 -5.33 10.09
N GLY A 132 -5.90 -4.92 9.86
CA GLY A 132 -6.69 -5.24 8.67
C GLY A 132 -7.11 -3.96 7.95
N PRO A 133 -6.41 -3.57 6.86
CA PRO A 133 -6.71 -2.34 6.13
C PRO A 133 -7.67 -2.61 4.96
N GLU A 134 -8.65 -1.74 4.79
CA GLU A 134 -9.50 -1.67 3.59
C GLU A 134 -9.19 -0.37 2.87
N ALA A 135 -8.36 -0.43 1.82
CA ALA A 135 -7.90 0.74 1.08
C ALA A 135 -8.74 0.96 -0.18
N GLU A 136 -9.67 1.89 -0.09
CA GLU A 136 -10.48 2.33 -1.23
C GLU A 136 -9.62 3.10 -2.25
N PHE A 137 -10.00 3.07 -3.52
CA PHE A 137 -9.31 3.78 -4.60
C PHE A 137 -10.26 4.15 -5.72
N PHE A 138 -9.82 5.05 -6.60
CA PHE A 138 -10.51 5.38 -7.85
C PHE A 138 -9.66 4.92 -9.03
N VAL A 139 -10.32 4.61 -10.14
CA VAL A 139 -9.69 4.39 -11.44
C VAL A 139 -10.31 5.35 -12.45
N PHE A 140 -9.48 6.02 -13.24
CA PHE A 140 -9.92 7.00 -14.25
C PHE A 140 -9.37 6.66 -15.64
N ASP A 141 -10.10 7.06 -16.68
CA ASP A 141 -9.67 6.97 -18.08
C ASP A 141 -8.70 8.10 -18.46
N ASP A 142 -8.94 9.32 -17.97
CA ASP A 142 -8.08 10.48 -18.23
C ASP A 142 -7.88 11.32 -16.96
N VAL A 143 -6.63 11.71 -16.74
CA VAL A 143 -6.21 12.55 -15.61
C VAL A 143 -5.28 13.64 -16.13
N ARG A 144 -5.73 14.89 -16.08
CA ARG A 144 -4.94 16.05 -16.51
C ARG A 144 -4.87 17.07 -15.39
N PHE A 145 -3.69 17.61 -15.12
CA PHE A 145 -3.52 18.68 -14.14
C PHE A 145 -2.39 19.63 -14.54
N LYS A 146 -2.46 20.88 -14.06
CA LYS A 146 -1.39 21.87 -14.23
C LYS A 146 -1.34 22.81 -13.03
N VAL A 147 -0.14 23.28 -12.69
CA VAL A 147 0.10 24.39 -11.78
C VAL A 147 1.28 25.19 -12.35
N ASP A 148 1.00 26.36 -12.91
CA ASP A 148 2.00 27.24 -13.50
C ASP A 148 1.65 28.73 -13.26
N TYR A 149 2.47 29.65 -13.78
CA TYR A 149 2.23 31.09 -13.64
C TYR A 149 0.91 31.58 -14.28
N LYS A 150 0.32 30.81 -15.20
CA LYS A 150 -0.96 31.12 -15.86
C LYS A 150 -2.16 30.55 -15.11
N GLY A 151 -1.96 29.64 -14.16
CA GLY A 151 -2.99 29.18 -13.24
C GLY A 151 -2.86 27.71 -12.85
N ALA A 152 -3.92 27.20 -12.23
CA ALA A 152 -4.01 25.81 -11.79
C ALA A 152 -5.31 25.16 -12.30
N MET A 153 -5.24 23.90 -12.73
CA MET A 153 -6.42 23.08 -13.00
C MET A 153 -6.15 21.60 -12.75
N TYR A 154 -7.23 20.85 -12.58
CA TYR A 154 -7.25 19.40 -12.76
C TYR A 154 -8.56 19.00 -13.43
N VAL A 155 -8.54 17.92 -14.21
CA VAL A 155 -9.68 17.29 -14.88
C VAL A 155 -9.50 15.79 -14.71
N LEU A 156 -10.57 15.13 -14.29
CA LEU A 156 -10.69 13.69 -14.17
C LEU A 156 -11.85 13.26 -15.06
N ASP A 157 -11.68 12.17 -15.79
CA ASP A 157 -12.69 11.62 -16.67
C ASP A 157 -12.68 10.08 -16.56
N ASP A 158 -13.87 9.49 -16.55
CA ASP A 158 -14.07 8.05 -16.64
C ASP A 158 -15.45 7.75 -17.23
N ILE A 159 -15.59 6.64 -17.96
CA ILE A 159 -16.84 6.21 -18.58
C ILE A 159 -18.02 6.13 -17.62
N GLU A 160 -17.82 5.81 -16.34
CA GLU A 160 -18.89 5.72 -15.33
C GLU A 160 -19.32 7.09 -14.78
N GLY A 161 -18.51 8.13 -15.02
CA GLY A 161 -18.77 9.47 -14.54
C GLY A 161 -20.16 9.97 -14.93
N PRO A 162 -21.03 10.37 -13.98
CA PRO A 162 -22.37 10.88 -14.31
C PRO A 162 -22.32 12.15 -15.19
N TYR A 163 -21.19 12.86 -15.16
CA TYR A 163 -20.86 13.99 -16.03
C TYR A 163 -20.64 13.63 -17.51
N ASN A 164 -20.67 12.35 -17.89
CA ASN A 164 -20.58 11.88 -19.27
C ASN A 164 -21.92 11.40 -19.85
N SER A 165 -23.04 11.74 -19.19
CA SER A 165 -24.37 11.30 -19.62
C SER A 165 -24.78 11.84 -21.00
N ASP A 166 -24.32 13.03 -21.37
CA ASP A 166 -24.56 13.70 -22.66
C ASP A 166 -23.36 13.64 -23.61
N LYS A 167 -22.27 12.97 -23.22
CA LYS A 167 -21.06 12.86 -24.04
C LYS A 167 -21.31 12.03 -25.30
N GLU A 168 -20.90 12.57 -26.44
CA GLU A 168 -20.89 11.85 -27.70
C GLU A 168 -19.63 10.96 -27.77
N TYR A 169 -19.85 9.66 -27.94
CA TYR A 169 -18.78 8.68 -28.17
C TYR A 169 -18.87 8.19 -29.63
N PRO A 170 -17.74 7.83 -30.27
CA PRO A 170 -17.73 7.34 -31.65
C PRO A 170 -18.71 6.19 -31.92
N ASP A 171 -18.84 5.27 -30.96
CA ASP A 171 -19.70 4.08 -31.06
C ASP A 171 -21.08 4.25 -30.36
N GLY A 172 -21.41 5.47 -29.94
CA GLY A 172 -22.62 5.79 -29.19
C GLY A 172 -22.47 5.74 -27.67
N ASN A 173 -23.37 6.43 -26.95
CA ASN A 173 -23.36 6.49 -25.49
C ASN A 173 -24.28 5.40 -24.90
N PRO A 174 -23.76 4.39 -24.16
CA PRO A 174 -24.56 3.27 -23.68
C PRO A 174 -25.51 3.63 -22.53
N GLY A 175 -25.31 4.78 -21.87
CA GLY A 175 -26.22 5.31 -20.84
C GLY A 175 -26.19 4.61 -19.47
N HIS A 176 -25.66 3.39 -19.36
CA HIS A 176 -25.57 2.64 -18.09
C HIS A 176 -24.45 3.19 -17.20
N ARG A 177 -24.82 4.01 -16.20
CA ARG A 177 -23.86 4.63 -15.25
C ARG A 177 -24.41 4.68 -13.83
N PRO A 178 -23.56 4.60 -12.81
CA PRO A 178 -23.95 4.95 -11.46
C PRO A 178 -24.33 6.43 -11.39
N ARG A 179 -25.34 6.75 -10.57
CA ARG A 179 -25.60 8.14 -10.19
C ARG A 179 -24.54 8.59 -9.17
N ILE A 180 -24.51 9.89 -8.87
CA ILE A 180 -23.70 10.41 -7.75
C ILE A 180 -24.04 9.60 -6.48
N LYS A 181 -23.02 9.03 -5.83
CA LYS A 181 -23.16 8.12 -4.68
C LYS A 181 -23.97 6.84 -4.95
N GLY A 182 -24.06 6.42 -6.21
CA GLY A 182 -24.87 5.30 -6.68
C GLY A 182 -24.07 4.09 -7.16
N GLY A 183 -22.75 4.05 -6.93
CA GLY A 183 -21.87 2.98 -7.36
C GLY A 183 -21.87 1.74 -6.46
N TYR A 184 -22.60 1.75 -5.34
CA TYR A 184 -22.49 0.67 -4.37
C TYR A 184 -23.21 -0.60 -4.83
N PHE A 185 -22.43 -1.59 -5.30
CA PHE A 185 -22.87 -2.93 -5.74
C PHE A 185 -23.88 -3.05 -6.91
N PRO A 186 -23.95 -2.14 -7.90
CA PRO A 186 -24.70 -2.44 -9.11
C PRO A 186 -24.00 -3.57 -9.88
N VAL A 187 -24.76 -4.41 -10.57
CA VAL A 187 -24.19 -5.40 -11.49
C VAL A 187 -23.84 -4.73 -12.84
N PRO A 188 -22.96 -5.34 -13.65
CA PRO A 188 -22.77 -4.93 -15.04
C PRO A 188 -24.11 -4.86 -15.82
N PRO A 189 -24.28 -3.93 -16.78
CA PRO A 189 -23.25 -3.05 -17.34
C PRO A 189 -23.08 -1.70 -16.61
N VAL A 190 -23.74 -1.47 -15.48
CA VAL A 190 -23.57 -0.22 -14.70
C VAL A 190 -22.19 -0.19 -14.04
N ASP A 191 -21.75 -1.33 -13.51
CA ASP A 191 -20.38 -1.56 -13.04
C ASP A 191 -19.50 -2.01 -14.21
N SER A 192 -18.59 -1.14 -14.62
CA SER A 192 -17.64 -1.38 -15.71
C SER A 192 -16.29 -1.92 -15.22
N GLY A 193 -16.06 -1.94 -13.91
CA GLY A 193 -14.78 -2.32 -13.29
C GLY A 193 -14.70 -3.79 -12.84
N GLN A 194 -15.69 -4.63 -13.12
CA GLN A 194 -15.76 -6.01 -12.61
C GLN A 194 -14.53 -6.85 -12.98
N ASP A 195 -14.18 -6.91 -14.27
CA ASP A 195 -13.04 -7.71 -14.75
C ASP A 195 -11.71 -7.13 -14.27
N LEU A 196 -11.59 -5.80 -14.29
CA LEU A 196 -10.42 -5.07 -13.77
C LEU A 196 -10.13 -5.45 -12.31
N ARG A 197 -11.14 -5.45 -11.45
CA ARG A 197 -10.99 -5.83 -10.04
C ARG A 197 -10.70 -7.31 -9.86
N SER A 198 -11.30 -8.17 -10.69
CA SER A 198 -11.00 -9.61 -10.69
C SER A 198 -9.53 -9.88 -11.01
N GLU A 199 -8.97 -9.19 -12.01
CA GLU A 199 -7.55 -9.32 -12.36
C GLU A 199 -6.63 -8.82 -11.23
N MET A 200 -6.93 -7.66 -10.63
CA MET A 200 -6.18 -7.16 -9.47
C MET A 200 -6.12 -8.18 -8.34
N VAL A 201 -7.27 -8.76 -7.97
CA VAL A 201 -7.34 -9.78 -6.91
C VAL A 201 -6.59 -11.06 -7.29
N ALA A 202 -6.68 -11.51 -8.54
CA ALA A 202 -5.98 -12.69 -9.01
C ALA A 202 -4.46 -12.53 -8.89
N LEU A 203 -3.91 -11.40 -9.37
CA LEU A 203 -2.47 -11.11 -9.29
C LEU A 203 -1.99 -10.91 -7.85
N MET A 204 -2.79 -10.27 -6.99
CA MET A 204 -2.46 -10.21 -5.55
C MET A 204 -2.33 -11.61 -4.93
N ARG A 205 -3.23 -12.55 -5.28
CA ARG A 205 -3.16 -13.94 -4.80
C ARG A 205 -1.94 -14.68 -5.33
N GLU A 206 -1.59 -14.48 -6.59
CA GLU A 206 -0.37 -15.05 -7.19
C GLU A 206 0.90 -14.56 -6.46
N MET A 207 0.92 -13.29 -6.08
CA MET A 207 1.97 -12.70 -5.26
C MET A 207 1.91 -13.12 -3.78
N GLY A 208 0.93 -13.95 -3.39
CA GLY A 208 0.83 -14.53 -2.04
C GLY A 208 0.03 -13.71 -1.04
N LEU A 209 -0.68 -12.66 -1.46
CA LEU A 209 -1.62 -11.96 -0.58
C LEU A 209 -2.89 -12.80 -0.41
N LYS A 210 -3.41 -12.84 0.80
CA LYS A 210 -4.71 -13.43 1.10
C LYS A 210 -5.79 -12.40 0.83
N THR A 211 -6.65 -12.65 -0.15
CA THR A 211 -7.76 -11.78 -0.53
C THR A 211 -9.10 -12.48 -0.29
N ASP A 212 -10.15 -11.72 -0.01
CA ASP A 212 -11.49 -12.24 0.33
C ASP A 212 -12.62 -11.72 -0.58
N LYS A 213 -12.61 -10.42 -0.92
CA LYS A 213 -13.65 -9.75 -1.70
C LYS A 213 -13.06 -8.72 -2.68
N HIS A 214 -13.85 -8.37 -3.68
CA HIS A 214 -13.72 -7.09 -4.38
C HIS A 214 -15.12 -6.55 -4.68
N HIS A 215 -15.24 -5.22 -4.75
CA HIS A 215 -16.47 -4.60 -5.18
C HIS A 215 -16.29 -3.18 -5.67
N HIS A 216 -17.34 -2.71 -6.35
CA HIS A 216 -17.53 -1.31 -6.60
C HIS A 216 -17.92 -0.58 -5.29
N GLU A 217 -17.35 0.58 -5.07
CA GLU A 217 -17.61 1.44 -3.91
C GLU A 217 -18.69 2.49 -4.20
N VAL A 218 -19.01 3.35 -3.25
CA VAL A 218 -20.16 4.26 -3.34
C VAL A 218 -20.03 5.29 -4.47
N GLY A 219 -18.84 5.89 -4.67
CA GLY A 219 -18.62 6.90 -5.70
C GLY A 219 -18.43 6.30 -7.10
N ALA A 220 -18.73 7.06 -8.16
CA ALA A 220 -18.48 6.60 -9.52
C ALA A 220 -16.98 6.30 -9.74
N SER A 221 -16.66 5.19 -10.42
CA SER A 221 -15.28 4.73 -10.66
C SER A 221 -14.47 4.45 -9.38
N GLN A 222 -15.16 4.24 -8.25
CA GLN A 222 -14.56 3.92 -6.95
C GLN A 222 -14.59 2.40 -6.71
N HIS A 223 -13.55 1.87 -6.10
CA HIS A 223 -13.39 0.44 -5.86
C HIS A 223 -12.76 0.15 -4.50
N GLU A 224 -13.02 -1.06 -3.99
CA GLU A 224 -12.33 -1.64 -2.84
C GLU A 224 -12.03 -3.12 -3.14
N LEU A 225 -10.83 -3.56 -2.77
CA LEU A 225 -10.47 -4.98 -2.70
C LEU A 225 -10.11 -5.30 -1.25
N GLY A 226 -10.53 -6.46 -0.77
CA GLY A 226 -10.21 -6.91 0.58
C GLY A 226 -8.94 -7.74 0.63
N ILE A 227 -8.07 -7.41 1.58
CA ILE A 227 -6.90 -8.20 1.96
C ILE A 227 -7.02 -8.61 3.43
N ALA A 228 -6.63 -9.85 3.73
CA ALA A 228 -6.68 -10.34 5.10
C ALA A 228 -5.69 -9.57 6.00
N PHE A 229 -6.05 -9.45 7.27
CA PHE A 229 -5.18 -8.89 8.29
C PHE A 229 -3.91 -9.73 8.48
N ASP A 230 -2.84 -9.08 8.93
CA ASP A 230 -1.59 -9.72 9.35
C ASP A 230 -0.95 -8.89 10.48
N THR A 231 0.27 -9.22 10.92
CA THR A 231 0.99 -8.37 11.89
C THR A 231 1.24 -6.98 11.32
N LEU A 232 1.55 -6.00 12.18
CA LEU A 232 1.71 -4.60 11.79
C LEU A 232 2.66 -4.41 10.60
N LEU A 233 3.85 -5.02 10.65
CA LEU A 233 4.82 -4.90 9.56
C LEU A 233 4.33 -5.59 8.29
N ARG A 234 3.89 -6.85 8.40
CA ARG A 234 3.45 -7.64 7.23
C ARG A 234 2.25 -7.00 6.54
N THR A 235 1.36 -6.39 7.31
CA THR A 235 0.22 -5.64 6.77
C THR A 235 0.67 -4.41 6.01
N ALA A 236 1.61 -3.63 6.54
CA ALA A 236 2.16 -2.47 5.84
C ALA A 236 2.80 -2.87 4.50
N ASP A 237 3.50 -4.00 4.46
CA ASP A 237 4.08 -4.58 3.23
C ASP A 237 3.02 -4.96 2.22
N ASN A 238 1.97 -5.63 2.70
CA ASN A 238 0.84 -6.04 1.85
C ASN A 238 0.14 -4.80 1.27
N VAL A 239 0.07 -3.68 1.99
CA VAL A 239 -0.48 -2.42 1.46
C VAL A 239 0.40 -1.83 0.34
N GLN A 240 1.73 -1.96 0.41
CA GLN A 240 2.62 -1.54 -0.68
C GLN A 240 2.39 -2.39 -1.94
N ILE A 241 2.31 -3.72 -1.78
CA ILE A 241 2.01 -4.63 -2.89
C ILE A 241 0.61 -4.36 -3.45
N TYR A 242 -0.39 -4.15 -2.59
CA TYR A 242 -1.76 -3.83 -2.99
C TYR A 242 -1.78 -2.61 -3.92
N LYS A 243 -1.15 -1.50 -3.49
CA LYS A 243 -1.12 -0.27 -4.27
C LYS A 243 -0.38 -0.45 -5.60
N TYR A 244 0.72 -1.21 -5.57
CA TYR A 244 1.49 -1.53 -6.76
C TYR A 244 0.67 -2.31 -7.79
N VAL A 245 0.02 -3.41 -7.37
CA VAL A 245 -0.84 -4.23 -8.24
C VAL A 245 -2.00 -3.40 -8.81
N VAL A 246 -2.71 -2.64 -7.97
CA VAL A 246 -3.81 -1.78 -8.43
C VAL A 246 -3.34 -0.78 -9.48
N GLN A 247 -2.18 -0.14 -9.27
CA GLN A 247 -1.64 0.82 -10.23
C GLN A 247 -1.18 0.15 -11.54
N GLN A 248 -0.52 -0.99 -11.46
CA GLN A 248 -0.02 -1.72 -12.64
C GLN A 248 -1.15 -2.31 -13.48
N VAL A 249 -2.17 -2.91 -12.85
CA VAL A 249 -3.32 -3.46 -13.56
C VAL A 249 -4.18 -2.35 -14.16
N ALA A 250 -4.42 -1.25 -13.44
CA ALA A 250 -5.08 -0.09 -14.06
C ALA A 250 -4.31 0.40 -15.29
N HIS A 251 -2.97 0.47 -15.19
CA HIS A 251 -2.12 0.89 -16.31
C HIS A 251 -2.18 -0.07 -17.50
N SER A 252 -2.19 -1.40 -17.30
CA SER A 252 -2.30 -2.38 -18.39
C SER A 252 -3.64 -2.32 -19.12
N TYR A 253 -4.69 -1.87 -18.42
CA TYR A 253 -6.02 -1.59 -18.99
C TYR A 253 -6.13 -0.20 -19.65
N GLY A 254 -5.03 0.57 -19.73
CA GLY A 254 -5.04 1.92 -20.28
C GLY A 254 -5.70 2.96 -19.38
N LYS A 255 -5.84 2.68 -18.08
CA LYS A 255 -6.45 3.53 -17.06
C LYS A 255 -5.41 4.01 -16.03
N THR A 256 -5.82 4.88 -15.13
CA THR A 256 -4.98 5.40 -14.03
C THR A 256 -5.67 5.25 -12.69
N ALA A 257 -5.06 4.50 -11.75
CA ALA A 257 -5.56 4.36 -10.39
C ALA A 257 -5.00 5.41 -9.43
N THR A 258 -5.82 5.85 -8.46
CA THR A 258 -5.40 6.76 -7.39
C THR A 258 -6.01 6.38 -6.03
N PHE A 259 -5.19 6.50 -4.99
CA PHE A 259 -5.56 6.29 -3.58
C PHE A 259 -5.79 7.61 -2.84
N MET A 260 -5.93 8.71 -3.57
CA MET A 260 -6.07 10.01 -2.94
C MET A 260 -7.40 10.10 -2.16
N PRO A 261 -7.42 10.73 -0.97
CA PRO A 261 -8.61 10.72 -0.12
C PRO A 261 -9.88 11.34 -0.74
N LYS A 262 -9.75 12.32 -1.63
CA LYS A 262 -10.89 13.03 -2.20
C LYS A 262 -10.57 13.52 -3.61
N PRO A 263 -10.66 12.65 -4.64
CA PRO A 263 -10.47 13.05 -6.03
C PRO A 263 -11.68 13.84 -6.56
N VAL A 264 -12.89 13.38 -6.25
CA VAL A 264 -14.15 14.00 -6.69
C VAL A 264 -14.79 14.73 -5.52
N LYS A 265 -15.08 16.02 -5.70
CA LYS A 265 -15.58 16.90 -4.61
C LYS A 265 -16.94 16.46 -4.08
N ASP A 266 -17.89 16.21 -4.97
CA ASP A 266 -19.31 16.04 -4.62
C ASP A 266 -19.75 14.57 -4.52
N ASP A 267 -18.80 13.64 -4.57
CA ASP A 267 -19.04 12.19 -4.41
C ASP A 267 -18.31 11.64 -3.17
N ASN A 268 -18.37 10.34 -2.90
CA ASN A 268 -17.59 9.70 -1.83
C ASN A 268 -16.07 9.87 -2.05
N GLY A 269 -15.27 9.66 -0.98
CA GLY A 269 -13.81 9.77 -1.05
C GLY A 269 -13.15 8.58 -0.39
N SER A 270 -11.94 8.24 -0.84
CA SER A 270 -11.25 7.02 -0.45
C SER A 270 -10.75 7.02 1.00
N GLY A 271 -11.23 6.04 1.77
CA GLY A 271 -10.71 5.68 3.09
C GLY A 271 -9.58 4.67 3.05
N MET A 272 -8.88 4.57 4.18
CA MET A 272 -8.20 3.34 4.58
C MET A 272 -8.74 2.94 5.95
N HIS A 273 -9.79 2.12 5.99
CA HIS A 273 -10.34 1.65 7.26
C HIS A 273 -9.38 0.63 7.85
N VAL A 274 -8.93 0.83 9.09
CA VAL A 274 -7.90 -0.03 9.70
C VAL A 274 -8.46 -0.70 10.96
N HIS A 275 -8.82 -1.97 10.82
CA HIS A 275 -9.23 -2.84 11.90
C HIS A 275 -8.01 -3.27 12.70
N GLN A 276 -8.08 -3.23 14.03
CA GLN A 276 -6.93 -3.48 14.90
C GLN A 276 -7.32 -4.42 16.04
N SER A 277 -6.43 -5.36 16.38
CA SER A 277 -6.56 -6.19 17.57
C SER A 277 -5.21 -6.49 18.19
N VAL A 278 -5.16 -6.57 19.52
CA VAL A 278 -3.96 -6.97 20.28
C VAL A 278 -4.19 -8.36 20.87
N TRP A 279 -3.15 -9.19 20.78
CA TRP A 279 -3.16 -10.58 21.21
C TRP A 279 -2.01 -10.85 22.17
N LYS A 280 -2.20 -11.87 23.00
CA LYS A 280 -1.18 -12.38 23.91
C LYS A 280 -1.33 -13.89 24.06
N ASP A 281 -0.23 -14.62 23.92
CA ASP A 281 -0.16 -16.07 24.01
C ASP A 281 -1.22 -16.77 23.15
N GLY A 282 -1.43 -16.23 21.93
CA GLY A 282 -2.41 -16.75 20.97
C GLY A 282 -3.88 -16.47 21.32
N LYS A 283 -4.18 -15.58 22.28
CA LYS A 283 -5.56 -15.20 22.66
C LYS A 283 -5.84 -13.72 22.38
N PRO A 284 -7.05 -13.37 21.89
CA PRO A 284 -7.42 -11.98 21.65
C PRO A 284 -7.63 -11.25 22.98
N LEU A 285 -7.02 -10.07 23.12
CA LEU A 285 -7.22 -9.23 24.31
C LEU A 285 -8.41 -8.29 24.19
N PHE A 286 -8.90 -8.03 22.99
CA PHE A 286 -9.97 -7.05 22.77
C PHE A 286 -11.37 -7.62 22.98
N ALA A 287 -11.55 -8.93 22.87
CA ALA A 287 -12.82 -9.58 23.16
C ALA A 287 -13.10 -9.59 24.68
N GLY A 288 -14.32 -9.23 25.08
CA GLY A 288 -14.73 -9.17 26.48
C GLY A 288 -16.25 -9.15 26.67
N GLY A 289 -16.70 -8.85 27.88
CA GLY A 289 -18.14 -8.76 28.22
C GLY A 289 -18.64 -7.33 28.47
N GLY A 290 -17.88 -6.33 28.02
CA GLY A 290 -18.20 -4.91 28.21
C GLY A 290 -19.09 -4.35 27.09
N TYR A 291 -18.98 -3.04 26.88
CA TYR A 291 -19.72 -2.36 25.79
C TYR A 291 -19.37 -2.98 24.43
N ALA A 292 -20.38 -3.36 23.65
CA ALA A 292 -20.23 -4.00 22.34
C ALA A 292 -19.31 -5.25 22.36
N ASP A 293 -19.37 -6.02 23.45
CA ASP A 293 -18.57 -7.23 23.66
C ASP A 293 -17.04 -6.98 23.67
N LEU A 294 -16.64 -5.76 24.03
CA LEU A 294 -15.24 -5.36 24.18
C LEU A 294 -14.73 -5.52 25.61
N SER A 295 -13.45 -5.82 25.75
CA SER A 295 -12.74 -5.81 27.03
C SER A 295 -12.38 -4.39 27.48
N ASP A 296 -12.04 -4.23 28.76
CA ASP A 296 -11.47 -2.97 29.27
C ASP A 296 -10.19 -2.58 28.51
N THR A 297 -9.36 -3.56 28.12
CA THR A 297 -8.16 -3.32 27.31
C THR A 297 -8.51 -2.67 25.97
N ALA A 298 -9.54 -3.15 25.27
CA ALA A 298 -10.00 -2.54 24.02
C ALA A 298 -10.54 -1.12 24.25
N LEU A 299 -11.34 -0.91 25.30
CA LEU A 299 -11.88 0.41 25.62
C LEU A 299 -10.77 1.43 25.96
N TYR A 300 -9.75 1.03 26.71
CA TYR A 300 -8.59 1.88 26.98
C TYR A 300 -7.75 2.14 25.74
N TYR A 301 -7.60 1.15 24.86
CA TYR A 301 -6.92 1.30 23.58
C TYR A 301 -7.62 2.37 22.70
N ILE A 302 -8.94 2.26 22.56
CA ILE A 302 -9.77 3.25 21.85
C ILE A 302 -9.66 4.62 22.51
N GLY A 303 -9.72 4.69 23.85
CA GLY A 303 -9.53 5.93 24.61
C GLY A 303 -8.18 6.61 24.33
N GLY A 304 -7.12 5.83 24.18
CA GLY A 304 -5.80 6.31 23.77
C GLY A 304 -5.80 6.91 22.36
N ILE A 305 -6.40 6.23 21.39
CA ILE A 305 -6.53 6.73 20.01
C ILE A 305 -7.30 8.05 20.00
N ILE A 306 -8.45 8.13 20.68
CA ILE A 306 -9.28 9.36 20.73
C ILE A 306 -8.49 10.49 21.40
N LYS A 307 -7.83 10.22 22.53
CA LYS A 307 -7.02 11.21 23.25
C LYS A 307 -5.91 11.80 22.37
N HIS A 308 -5.31 10.99 21.51
CA HIS A 308 -4.18 11.38 20.66
C HIS A 308 -4.57 11.65 19.20
N ALA A 309 -5.86 11.66 18.86
CA ALA A 309 -6.36 11.72 17.47
C ALA A 309 -5.76 12.87 16.65
N ARG A 310 -5.60 14.06 17.25
CA ARG A 310 -5.00 15.22 16.55
C ARG A 310 -3.55 14.98 16.10
N ALA A 311 -2.75 14.31 16.93
CA ALA A 311 -1.38 13.97 16.59
C ALA A 311 -1.32 12.77 15.63
N ILE A 312 -2.17 11.76 15.84
CA ILE A 312 -2.29 10.59 14.97
C ILE A 312 -2.67 10.99 13.53
N ASN A 313 -3.52 12.01 13.36
CA ASN A 313 -3.90 12.52 12.03
C ASN A 313 -2.71 13.05 11.22
N ALA A 314 -1.61 13.46 11.85
CA ALA A 314 -0.41 13.86 11.12
C ALA A 314 0.23 12.68 10.34
N PHE A 315 -0.02 11.44 10.77
CA PHE A 315 0.50 10.22 10.16
C PHE A 315 -0.58 9.46 9.37
N THR A 316 -1.78 9.37 9.92
CA THR A 316 -2.91 8.62 9.31
C THR A 316 -3.67 9.42 8.25
N ASN A 317 -3.57 10.76 8.28
CA ASN A 317 -4.15 11.67 7.29
C ASN A 317 -3.13 12.73 6.84
N PRO A 318 -1.98 12.32 6.27
CA PRO A 318 -0.79 13.17 6.16
C PRO A 318 -0.84 14.18 5.01
N THR A 319 -1.94 14.28 4.26
CA THR A 319 -2.05 15.16 3.09
C THR A 319 -3.09 16.24 3.27
N THR A 320 -2.94 17.36 2.58
CA THR A 320 -3.97 18.41 2.53
C THR A 320 -5.28 17.91 1.91
N ASN A 321 -5.22 16.93 1.00
CA ASN A 321 -6.40 16.31 0.38
C ASN A 321 -7.17 15.43 1.37
N SER A 322 -6.52 14.84 2.38
CA SER A 322 -7.18 14.08 3.45
C SER A 322 -8.28 14.91 4.14
N TYR A 323 -8.02 16.19 4.39
CA TYR A 323 -8.98 17.09 5.03
C TYR A 323 -10.09 17.61 4.10
N LYS A 324 -10.08 17.21 2.82
CA LYS A 324 -11.22 17.40 1.91
C LYS A 324 -12.20 16.23 1.97
N ARG A 325 -11.75 15.06 2.47
CA ARG A 325 -12.60 13.91 2.77
C ARG A 325 -13.26 14.03 4.15
N LEU A 326 -12.52 14.54 5.14
CA LEU A 326 -12.97 14.67 6.53
C LEU A 326 -13.91 15.87 6.73
N THR A 327 -15.00 15.92 5.98
CA THR A 327 -16.07 16.90 6.10
C THR A 327 -17.39 16.19 6.42
N PRO A 328 -18.34 16.83 7.13
CA PRO A 328 -19.64 16.25 7.43
C PRO A 328 -20.44 15.81 6.19
#